data_AF-A0A8H4KFX7-F1
#
_entry.id   AF-A0A8H4KFX7-F1
#
_cell.length_a   1.000
_cell.length_b   1.000
_cell.length_c   1.000
_cell.angle_alpha   90.00
_cell.angle_beta   90.00
_cell.angle_gamma   90.00
#
_symmetry.space_group_name_H-M   'P 1'
#
loop_
_entity.id
_entity.type
_entity.pdbx_description
1 polymer ?
#
loop_
_entity_poly.entity_id
_entity_poly.type
_entity_poly.pdbx_seq_one_letter_code
_entity_poly.pdbx_strand_id
1 'polypeptide(L)'
;MSGSDKAFAPLKASAYFSPYHRSGAPSSPQSHDQDDPYASLRAKALTTLEAMGFEPKTMVERGVTWAEDQDPFGHVAHSQYLHFFGICWLRVMESYDEFLSKEEYEAMMKGKTVIPVVHQYEIKLKQQVRYPDSLIVANREEKFEPSRNIGTTVLFSLQQQAIVAQVTGYVTFISPKTGRPIDIRTICEAEDFFDTTQDGVTSERLVFNMSKIFKSYQSIVSFDLAPMRVVYPALHKCAAYKNPDPNKLSNESLETIANFHCDFNSRQADRLT
;
A
#
# COMPACT_ATOMS: atom_id res chain seq x y z
N MET A 1 18.71 -20.46 -31.80
CA MET A 1 18.16 -19.11 -31.56
C MET A 1 18.01 -18.97 -30.06
N SER A 2 19.02 -18.41 -29.39
CA SER A 2 18.94 -18.11 -27.95
C SER A 2 17.91 -16.99 -27.80
N GLY A 3 16.73 -17.33 -27.29
CA GLY A 3 15.77 -16.32 -26.87
C GLY A 3 16.49 -15.41 -25.89
N SER A 4 16.54 -14.11 -26.20
CA SER A 4 17.04 -13.13 -25.25
C SER A 4 16.16 -13.25 -24.01
N ASP A 5 16.69 -13.83 -22.95
CA ASP A 5 16.10 -13.68 -21.62
C ASP A 5 15.87 -12.18 -21.45
N LYS A 6 14.60 -11.79 -21.37
CA LYS A 6 14.25 -10.41 -21.00
C LYS A 6 14.98 -10.18 -19.69
N ALA A 7 15.97 -9.28 -19.71
CA ALA A 7 16.79 -8.98 -18.55
C ALA A 7 15.86 -8.80 -17.34
N PHE A 8 16.07 -9.63 -16.33
CA PHE A 8 15.34 -9.60 -15.08
C PHE A 8 15.48 -8.20 -14.48
N ALA A 9 14.36 -7.46 -14.42
CA ALA A 9 14.32 -6.07 -13.97
C ALA A 9 12.90 -5.73 -13.45
N PRO A 10 12.49 -6.24 -12.27
CA PRO A 10 11.21 -5.92 -11.65
C PRO A 10 10.88 -4.41 -11.61
N LEU A 11 11.84 -3.55 -11.25
CA LEU A 11 11.64 -2.09 -11.23
C LEU A 11 11.26 -1.51 -12.61
N LYS A 12 11.75 -2.13 -13.69
CA LYS A 12 11.40 -1.74 -15.06
C LYS A 12 9.98 -2.16 -15.41
N ALA A 13 9.53 -3.32 -14.91
CA ALA A 13 8.16 -3.78 -15.11
C ALA A 13 7.13 -2.90 -14.40
N SER A 14 7.48 -2.36 -13.23
CA SER A 14 6.66 -1.43 -12.45
C SER A 14 6.90 0.05 -12.79
N ALA A 15 7.65 0.36 -13.85
CA ALA A 15 8.01 1.74 -14.23
C ALA A 15 6.80 2.65 -14.47
N TYR A 16 5.61 2.09 -14.72
CA TYR A 16 4.35 2.85 -14.83
C TYR A 16 3.95 3.57 -13.54
N PHE A 17 4.46 3.15 -12.38
CA PHE A 17 4.28 3.85 -11.11
C PHE A 17 5.31 4.96 -10.90
N SER A 18 6.41 4.97 -11.66
CA SER A 18 7.51 5.90 -11.46
C SER A 18 7.10 7.32 -11.86
N PRO A 19 7.31 8.34 -11.01
CA PRO A 19 7.05 9.73 -11.39
C PRO A 19 7.99 10.22 -12.51
N TYR A 20 9.08 9.50 -12.77
CA TYR A 20 10.05 9.81 -13.82
C TYR A 20 9.66 9.20 -15.18
N HIS A 21 8.69 8.29 -15.22
CA HIS A 21 8.25 7.61 -16.44
C HIS A 21 6.73 7.61 -16.54
N ARG A 22 6.19 8.36 -17.50
CA ARG A 22 4.76 8.29 -17.87
C ARG A 22 4.38 7.06 -18.69
N SER A 23 5.32 6.13 -18.89
CA SER A 23 5.20 5.01 -19.83
C SER A 23 4.06 4.02 -19.56
N GLY A 24 3.30 4.20 -18.47
CA GLY A 24 2.11 3.40 -18.15
C GLY A 24 0.76 4.02 -18.51
N ALA A 25 0.70 5.33 -18.78
CA ALA A 25 -0.46 5.89 -19.45
C ALA A 25 -0.28 5.61 -20.95
N PRO A 26 -1.30 5.11 -21.67
CA PRO A 26 -1.22 4.99 -23.12
C PRO A 26 -0.74 6.33 -23.68
N SER A 27 0.38 6.32 -24.41
CA SER A 27 0.79 7.48 -25.21
C SER A 27 -0.31 7.71 -26.24
N SER A 28 -1.30 8.56 -25.91
CA SER A 28 -2.22 9.03 -26.93
C SER A 28 -1.39 9.73 -28.01
N PRO A 29 -1.71 9.54 -29.31
CA PRO A 29 -1.07 10.30 -30.40
C PRO A 29 -1.18 11.82 -30.25
N GLN A 30 -2.03 12.29 -29.33
CA GLN A 30 -2.09 13.68 -28.89
C GLN A 30 -1.16 13.86 -27.68
N SER A 31 -0.12 14.67 -27.86
CA SER A 31 0.91 14.97 -26.86
C SER A 31 0.34 15.42 -25.51
N HIS A 32 0.12 14.49 -24.57
CA HIS A 32 -0.32 14.77 -23.20
C HIS A 32 0.74 15.46 -22.33
N ASP A 33 1.92 15.75 -22.85
CA ASP A 33 2.93 16.55 -22.14
C ASP A 33 2.53 18.04 -22.07
N GLN A 34 1.65 18.53 -22.95
CA GLN A 34 1.12 19.91 -22.87
C GLN A 34 -0.07 20.06 -21.92
N ASP A 35 -0.78 18.97 -21.57
CA ASP A 35 -2.02 19.01 -20.78
C ASP A 35 -1.86 18.45 -19.35
N ASP A 36 -0.64 18.21 -18.88
CA ASP A 36 -0.41 17.77 -17.50
C ASP A 36 -0.35 18.94 -16.52
N PRO A 37 -1.40 19.16 -15.70
CA PRO A 37 -1.40 20.26 -14.73
C PRO A 37 -0.33 20.08 -13.63
N TYR A 38 0.24 18.87 -13.49
CA TYR A 38 1.21 18.53 -12.47
C TYR A 38 2.66 18.54 -12.94
N ALA A 39 2.97 18.80 -14.21
CA ALA A 39 4.33 18.67 -14.75
C ALA A 39 5.37 19.48 -13.96
N SER A 40 5.12 20.77 -13.77
CA SER A 40 6.00 21.68 -13.05
C SER A 40 6.07 21.36 -11.55
N LEU A 41 4.91 21.02 -10.95
CA LEU A 41 4.78 20.66 -9.53
C LEU A 41 5.52 19.37 -9.21
N ARG A 42 5.48 18.40 -10.12
CA ARG A 42 6.20 17.13 -10.04
C ARG A 42 7.70 17.34 -10.11
N ALA A 43 8.19 18.07 -11.11
CA ALA A 43 9.63 18.36 -11.23
C ALA A 43 10.19 19.02 -9.96
N LYS A 44 9.43 19.96 -9.37
CA LYS A 44 9.77 20.59 -8.10
C LYS A 44 9.73 19.60 -6.92
N ALA A 45 8.71 18.76 -6.85
CA ALA A 45 8.58 17.74 -5.80
C ALA A 45 9.73 16.72 -5.85
N LEU A 46 10.09 16.22 -7.04
CA LEU A 46 11.20 15.29 -7.23
C LEU A 46 12.53 15.89 -6.77
N THR A 47 12.83 17.11 -7.25
CA THR A 47 14.03 17.85 -6.81
C THR A 47 14.07 18.03 -5.29
N THR A 48 12.92 18.34 -4.69
CA THR A 48 12.80 18.52 -3.23
C THR A 48 13.04 17.21 -2.48
N LEU A 49 12.41 16.13 -2.90
CA LEU A 49 12.53 14.81 -2.26
C LEU A 49 13.94 14.25 -2.38
N GLU A 50 14.56 14.36 -3.56
CA GLU A 50 15.97 13.98 -3.77
C GLU A 50 16.91 14.79 -2.87
N ALA A 51 16.72 16.11 -2.77
CA ALA A 51 17.51 16.96 -1.89
C ALA A 51 17.35 16.61 -0.40
N MET A 52 16.21 16.01 -0.02
CA MET A 52 15.97 15.46 1.32
C MET A 52 16.55 14.04 1.53
N GLY A 53 17.17 13.47 0.49
CA GLY A 53 17.79 12.14 0.52
C GLY A 53 16.83 10.97 0.29
N PHE A 54 15.63 11.21 -0.26
CA PHE A 54 14.75 10.12 -0.67
C PHE A 54 15.23 9.49 -1.97
N GLU A 55 15.10 8.17 -2.09
CA GLU A 55 15.70 7.42 -3.19
C GLU A 55 14.79 7.40 -4.43
N PRO A 56 15.25 7.91 -5.60
CA PRO A 56 14.46 7.98 -6.83
C PRO A 56 13.82 6.66 -7.27
N LYS A 57 14.54 5.54 -7.13
CA LYS A 57 14.08 4.22 -7.61
C LYS A 57 12.82 3.72 -6.88
N THR A 58 12.63 4.16 -5.64
CA THR A 58 11.50 3.79 -4.79
C THR A 58 10.29 4.71 -4.97
N MET A 59 10.46 5.84 -5.65
CA MET A 59 9.39 6.85 -5.75
C MET A 59 8.23 6.36 -6.63
N VAL A 60 7.02 6.67 -6.18
CA VAL A 60 5.75 6.35 -6.86
C VAL A 60 4.92 7.60 -6.97
N GLU A 61 4.27 7.83 -8.10
CA GLU A 61 3.16 8.76 -8.18
C GLU A 61 1.82 8.04 -8.24
N ARG A 62 0.85 8.48 -7.43
CA ARG A 62 -0.54 8.04 -7.51
C ARG A 62 -1.46 9.24 -7.35
N GLY A 63 -2.33 9.43 -8.34
CA GLY A 63 -3.45 10.37 -8.25
C GLY A 63 -4.43 9.96 -7.17
N VAL A 64 -4.94 10.93 -6.42
CA VAL A 64 -6.07 10.71 -5.50
C VAL A 64 -7.31 10.52 -6.34
N THR A 65 -8.09 9.47 -6.07
CA THR A 65 -9.36 9.22 -6.74
C THR A 65 -10.54 9.65 -5.85
N TRP A 66 -11.54 10.32 -6.44
CA TRP A 66 -12.71 10.78 -5.68
C TRP A 66 -13.48 9.61 -5.04
N ALA A 67 -13.69 8.52 -5.79
CA ALA A 67 -14.56 7.42 -5.38
C ALA A 67 -13.91 6.43 -4.38
N GLU A 68 -12.60 6.19 -4.48
CA GLU A 68 -11.93 5.17 -3.65
C GLU A 68 -11.19 5.78 -2.46
N ASP A 69 -10.57 6.95 -2.66
CA ASP A 69 -9.67 7.51 -1.65
C ASP A 69 -10.38 8.45 -0.68
N GLN A 70 -11.48 9.12 -1.06
CA GLN A 70 -12.12 10.13 -0.22
C GLN A 70 -13.17 9.55 0.76
N ASP A 71 -13.21 10.14 1.95
CA ASP A 71 -14.26 9.94 2.93
C ASP A 71 -15.44 10.92 2.71
N PRO A 72 -16.56 10.75 3.44
CA PRO A 72 -17.70 11.67 3.36
C PRO A 72 -17.43 13.12 3.80
N PHE A 73 -16.27 13.40 4.40
CA PHE A 73 -15.84 14.76 4.78
C PHE A 73 -15.01 15.44 3.68
N GLY A 74 -14.78 14.74 2.57
CA GLY A 74 -14.07 15.25 1.40
C GLY A 74 -12.55 15.21 1.54
N HIS A 75 -12.01 14.46 2.52
CA HIS A 75 -10.57 14.24 2.68
C HIS A 75 -10.22 12.81 2.30
N VAL A 76 -8.94 12.54 2.03
CA VAL A 76 -8.47 11.16 1.90
C VAL A 76 -8.73 10.42 3.21
N ALA A 77 -9.47 9.31 3.13
CA ALA A 77 -9.78 8.48 4.28
C ALA A 77 -8.50 7.93 4.90
N HIS A 78 -8.42 7.89 6.24
CA HIS A 78 -7.22 7.43 6.96
C HIS A 78 -6.74 6.04 6.48
N SER A 79 -7.66 5.08 6.27
CA SER A 79 -7.32 3.73 5.81
C SER A 79 -6.58 3.71 4.47
N GLN A 80 -6.77 4.74 3.63
CA GLN A 80 -6.19 4.81 2.29
C GLN A 80 -4.70 5.19 2.29
N TYR A 81 -4.22 5.86 3.35
CA TYR A 81 -2.81 6.22 3.48
C TYR A 81 -1.89 4.98 3.39
N LEU A 82 -2.29 3.87 4.02
CA LEU A 82 -1.52 2.62 3.95
C LEU A 82 -1.47 2.03 2.52
N HIS A 83 -2.50 2.23 1.71
CA HIS A 83 -2.48 1.81 0.31
C HIS A 83 -1.46 2.61 -0.50
N PHE A 84 -1.38 3.94 -0.29
CA PHE A 84 -0.35 4.75 -0.93
C PHE A 84 1.07 4.31 -0.51
N PHE A 85 1.31 4.12 0.79
CA PHE A 85 2.60 3.63 1.28
C PHE A 85 2.94 2.22 0.76
N GLY A 86 1.93 1.35 0.63
CA GLY A 86 2.08 -0.01 0.13
C GLY A 86 2.65 -0.11 -1.29
N ILE A 87 2.34 0.85 -2.17
CA ILE A 87 2.89 0.85 -3.54
C ILE A 87 4.39 1.20 -3.51
N CYS A 88 4.81 2.15 -2.67
CA CYS A 88 6.23 2.45 -2.48
C CYS A 88 6.96 1.27 -1.84
N TRP A 89 6.33 0.61 -0.86
CA TRP A 89 6.87 -0.61 -0.25
C TRP A 89 7.13 -1.72 -1.28
N LEU A 90 6.22 -1.92 -2.23
CA LEU A 90 6.44 -2.85 -3.34
C LEU A 90 7.68 -2.47 -4.14
N ARG A 91 7.87 -1.19 -4.50
CA ARG A 91 9.07 -0.74 -5.24
C ARG A 91 10.36 -0.91 -4.45
N VAL A 92 10.32 -0.75 -3.12
CA VAL A 92 11.48 -1.06 -2.26
C VAL A 92 11.85 -2.54 -2.41
N MET A 93 10.87 -3.45 -2.35
CA MET A 93 11.12 -4.89 -2.55
C MET A 93 11.61 -5.21 -3.96
N GLU A 94 11.04 -4.58 -4.99
CA GLU A 94 11.48 -4.75 -6.39
C GLU A 94 12.93 -4.31 -6.58
N SER A 95 13.40 -3.34 -5.81
CA SER A 95 14.78 -2.84 -5.90
C SER A 95 15.83 -3.77 -5.30
N TYR A 96 15.41 -4.87 -4.66
CA TYR A 96 16.34 -5.90 -4.19
C TYR A 96 16.83 -6.81 -5.33
N ASP A 97 16.33 -6.64 -6.55
CA ASP A 97 16.87 -7.28 -7.76
C ASP A 97 18.35 -6.93 -8.00
N GLU A 98 18.82 -5.79 -7.50
CA GLU A 98 20.23 -5.38 -7.51
C GLU A 98 21.14 -6.30 -6.66
N PHE A 99 20.56 -6.98 -5.66
CA PHE A 99 21.29 -7.79 -4.67
C PHE A 99 20.98 -9.27 -4.72
N LEU A 100 19.83 -9.65 -5.28
CA LEU A 100 19.35 -11.02 -5.34
C LEU A 100 19.40 -11.53 -6.79
N SER A 101 19.79 -12.79 -6.97
CA SER A 101 19.51 -13.49 -8.23
C SER A 101 17.99 -13.52 -8.51
N LYS A 102 17.62 -13.76 -9.77
CA LYS A 102 16.21 -13.89 -10.16
C LYS A 102 15.50 -14.97 -9.34
N GLU A 103 16.15 -16.09 -9.13
CA GLU A 103 15.63 -17.24 -8.39
C GLU A 103 15.40 -16.89 -6.91
N GLU A 104 16.36 -16.21 -6.28
CA GLU A 104 16.24 -15.75 -4.89
C GLU A 104 15.14 -14.71 -4.72
N TYR A 105 15.04 -13.74 -5.65
CA TYR A 105 13.98 -12.74 -5.65
C TYR A 105 12.60 -13.39 -5.80
N GLU A 106 12.44 -14.29 -6.79
CA GLU A 106 11.18 -15.01 -6.96
C GLU A 106 10.82 -15.86 -5.75
N ALA A 107 11.82 -16.47 -5.11
CA ALA A 107 11.64 -17.22 -3.89
C ALA A 107 11.23 -16.31 -2.71
N MET A 108 11.82 -15.12 -2.58
CA MET A 108 11.43 -14.11 -1.59
C MET A 108 9.98 -13.65 -1.81
N MET A 109 9.62 -13.29 -3.05
CA MET A 109 8.26 -12.85 -3.40
C MET A 109 7.20 -13.94 -3.16
N LYS A 110 7.59 -15.21 -3.28
CA LYS A 110 6.75 -16.38 -2.95
C LYS A 110 6.84 -16.78 -1.47
N GLY A 111 7.62 -16.07 -0.65
CA GLY A 111 7.82 -16.34 0.77
C GLY A 111 8.54 -17.66 1.08
N LYS A 112 9.39 -18.16 0.17
CA LYS A 112 10.08 -19.46 0.27
C LYS A 112 11.45 -19.38 0.93
N THR A 113 12.19 -18.29 0.75
CA THR A 113 13.55 -18.10 1.28
C THR A 113 13.55 -17.14 2.47
N VAL A 114 13.02 -15.94 2.26
CA VAL A 114 12.88 -14.89 3.27
C VAL A 114 11.55 -14.21 3.14
N ILE A 115 10.93 -13.86 4.26
CA ILE A 115 9.70 -13.08 4.30
C ILE A 115 10.04 -11.72 4.94
N PRO A 116 9.98 -10.62 4.20
CA PRO A 116 10.06 -9.30 4.81
C PRO A 116 8.73 -9.02 5.54
N VAL A 117 8.80 -8.77 6.85
CA VAL A 117 7.64 -8.50 7.69
C VAL A 117 7.75 -7.11 8.30
N VAL A 118 6.76 -6.26 8.04
CA VAL A 118 6.60 -4.99 8.76
C VAL A 118 6.28 -5.32 10.21
N HIS A 119 7.23 -5.04 11.12
CA HIS A 119 7.08 -5.39 12.52
C HIS A 119 6.44 -4.26 13.33
N GLN A 120 6.88 -3.02 13.08
CA GLN A 120 6.36 -1.83 13.74
C GLN A 120 6.46 -0.65 12.79
N TYR A 121 5.44 0.21 12.81
CA TYR A 121 5.44 1.48 12.11
C TYR A 121 4.62 2.52 12.88
N GLU A 122 4.97 3.79 12.71
CA GLU A 122 4.25 4.95 13.21
C GLU A 122 3.83 5.80 12.01
N ILE A 123 2.53 6.11 11.89
CA ILE A 123 2.01 7.01 10.86
C ILE A 123 1.75 8.39 11.47
N LYS A 124 2.31 9.43 10.84
CA LYS A 124 2.05 10.85 11.14
C LYS A 124 1.29 11.47 9.98
N LEU A 125 0.00 11.75 10.17
CA LEU A 125 -0.81 12.52 9.22
C LEU A 125 -0.64 14.02 9.54
N LYS A 126 0.03 14.76 8.66
CA LYS A 126 0.40 16.17 8.87
C LYS A 126 -0.63 17.14 8.30
N GLN A 127 -1.20 16.82 7.14
CA GLN A 127 -2.15 17.69 6.43
C GLN A 127 -3.22 16.85 5.73
N GLN A 128 -4.41 17.42 5.57
CA GLN A 128 -5.51 16.78 4.83
C GLN A 128 -5.25 16.86 3.32
N VAL A 129 -5.49 15.75 2.62
CA VAL A 129 -5.40 15.66 1.15
C VAL A 129 -6.81 15.56 0.58
N ARG A 130 -7.05 16.13 -0.60
CA ARG A 130 -8.35 16.10 -1.28
C ARG A 130 -8.18 15.76 -2.76
N TYR A 131 -9.20 15.18 -3.38
CA TYR A 131 -9.32 15.13 -4.82
C TYR A 131 -9.50 16.55 -5.39
N PRO A 132 -8.93 16.90 -6.56
CA PRO A 132 -8.10 16.06 -7.43
C PRO A 132 -6.58 16.29 -7.23
N ASP A 133 -5.96 15.87 -6.13
CA ASP A 133 -4.50 15.95 -5.93
C ASP A 133 -3.76 14.73 -6.50
N SER A 134 -2.44 14.84 -6.68
CA SER A 134 -1.54 13.73 -6.98
C SER A 134 -0.43 13.67 -5.93
N LEU A 135 -0.13 12.47 -5.45
CA LEU A 135 0.84 12.26 -4.38
C LEU A 135 2.07 11.54 -4.91
N ILE A 136 3.25 12.04 -4.56
CA ILE A 136 4.50 11.27 -4.68
C ILE A 136 4.78 10.60 -3.35
N VAL A 137 4.86 9.29 -3.38
CA VAL A 137 5.32 8.45 -2.27
C VAL A 137 6.80 8.21 -2.45
N ALA A 138 7.61 8.40 -1.40
CA ALA A 138 9.06 8.22 -1.50
C ALA A 138 9.61 7.58 -0.23
N ASN A 139 10.56 6.66 -0.38
CA ASN A 139 11.22 5.97 0.72
C ASN A 139 12.68 6.41 0.85
N ARG A 140 13.13 6.53 2.09
CA ARG A 140 14.53 6.69 2.45
C ARG A 140 14.86 5.67 3.52
N GLU A 141 15.85 4.84 3.23
CA GLU A 141 16.41 3.95 4.22
C GLU A 141 17.28 4.74 5.21
N GLU A 142 17.03 4.56 6.51
CA GLU A 142 17.77 5.26 7.57
C GLU A 142 18.86 4.38 8.15
N LYS A 143 18.57 3.09 8.32
CA LYS A 143 19.51 2.13 8.88
C LYS A 143 19.26 0.75 8.30
N PHE A 144 20.32 0.14 7.78
CA PHE A 144 20.32 -1.24 7.36
C PHE A 144 21.08 -2.09 8.38
N GLU A 145 20.40 -3.07 8.96
CA GLU A 145 20.99 -4.09 9.83
C GLU A 145 20.78 -5.48 9.21
N PRO A 146 21.58 -6.48 9.60
CA PRO A 146 21.56 -7.81 8.97
C PRO A 146 20.16 -8.41 8.83
N SER A 147 19.36 -8.31 9.90
CA SER A 147 18.02 -8.91 9.96
C SER A 147 16.87 -7.90 9.89
N ARG A 148 17.17 -6.60 9.75
CA ARG A 148 16.14 -5.55 9.76
C ARG A 148 16.57 -4.29 9.03
N ASN A 149 15.62 -3.66 8.37
CA ASN A 149 15.79 -2.34 7.78
C ASN A 149 14.86 -1.34 8.47
N ILE A 150 15.40 -0.16 8.78
CA ILE A 150 14.67 0.98 9.33
C ILE A 150 14.58 2.03 8.23
N GLY A 151 13.36 2.50 7.96
CA GLY A 151 13.12 3.46 6.90
C GLY A 151 12.06 4.48 7.26
N THR A 152 12.12 5.60 6.56
CA THR A 152 11.07 6.62 6.55
C THR A 152 10.50 6.72 5.14
N THR A 153 9.19 6.55 5.04
CA THR A 153 8.41 6.74 3.81
C THR A 153 7.53 7.97 3.97
N VAL A 154 7.47 8.85 2.96
CA VAL A 154 6.67 10.07 2.99
C VAL A 154 5.67 10.12 1.85
N LEU A 155 4.57 10.82 2.08
CA LEU A 155 3.64 11.26 1.04
C LEU A 155 3.82 12.77 0.84
N PHE A 156 4.16 13.16 -0.37
CA PHE A 156 4.34 14.53 -0.80
C PHE A 156 3.20 14.91 -1.75
N SER A 157 2.44 15.94 -1.39
CA SER A 157 1.34 16.44 -2.25
C SER A 157 1.89 17.34 -3.34
N LEU A 158 1.49 17.09 -4.59
CA LEU A 158 1.87 17.96 -5.70
C LEU A 158 1.13 19.30 -5.64
N GLN A 159 -0.13 19.36 -5.24
CA GLN A 159 -0.82 20.65 -5.09
C GLN A 159 -0.27 21.48 -3.93
N GLN A 160 -0.07 20.86 -2.76
CA GLN A 160 0.32 21.56 -1.53
C GLN A 160 1.84 21.80 -1.46
N GLN A 161 2.62 21.08 -2.28
CA GLN A 161 4.09 21.15 -2.31
C GLN A 161 4.71 20.92 -0.92
N ALA A 162 4.16 19.95 -0.18
CA ALA A 162 4.55 19.63 1.18
C ALA A 162 4.38 18.14 1.50
N ILE A 163 5.10 17.67 2.53
CA ILE A 163 4.87 16.35 3.11
C ILE A 163 3.57 16.38 3.91
N VAL A 164 2.57 15.63 3.43
CA VAL A 164 1.23 15.55 4.00
C VAL A 164 1.06 14.37 4.97
N ALA A 165 1.87 13.32 4.79
CA ALA A 165 1.94 12.21 5.73
C ALA A 165 3.32 11.54 5.71
N GLN A 166 3.66 10.84 6.78
CA GLN A 166 4.92 10.15 6.95
C GLN A 166 4.71 8.84 7.72
N VAL A 167 5.43 7.80 7.32
CA VAL A 167 5.58 6.55 8.05
C VAL A 167 7.04 6.37 8.41
N THR A 168 7.31 6.06 9.67
CA THR A 168 8.62 5.60 10.12
C THR A 168 8.43 4.23 10.76
N GLY A 169 9.26 3.26 10.39
CA GLY A 169 9.10 1.90 10.87
C GLY A 169 10.30 1.03 10.56
N TYR A 170 10.17 -0.25 10.89
CA TYR A 170 11.16 -1.23 10.51
C TYR A 170 10.53 -2.53 10.03
N VAL A 171 11.24 -3.14 9.10
CA VAL A 171 10.92 -4.44 8.54
C VAL A 171 11.96 -5.43 9.04
N THR A 172 11.49 -6.60 9.46
CA THR A 172 12.33 -7.72 9.89
C THR A 172 12.28 -8.80 8.83
N PHE A 173 13.44 -9.29 8.42
CA PHE A 173 13.54 -10.44 7.53
C PHE A 173 13.42 -11.72 8.35
N ILE A 174 12.43 -12.57 8.05
CA ILE A 174 12.23 -13.83 8.77
C ILE A 174 12.43 -15.04 7.86
N SER A 175 13.00 -16.11 8.43
CA SER A 175 13.04 -17.40 7.77
C SER A 175 11.64 -18.04 7.77
N PRO A 176 11.11 -18.47 6.61
CA PRO A 176 9.81 -19.14 6.54
C PRO A 176 9.83 -20.51 7.23
N LYS A 177 11.00 -21.16 7.34
CA LYS A 177 11.17 -22.46 8.00
C LYS A 177 11.08 -22.34 9.53
N THR A 178 11.75 -21.34 10.10
CA THR A 178 11.90 -21.22 11.57
C THR A 178 11.02 -20.14 12.19
N GLY A 179 10.50 -19.20 11.39
CA GLY A 179 9.81 -18.01 11.86
C GLY A 179 10.70 -17.03 12.63
N ARG A 180 12.03 -17.22 12.59
CA ARG A 180 13.00 -16.39 13.30
C ARG A 180 13.64 -15.35 12.37
N PRO A 181 14.12 -14.20 12.91
CA PRO A 181 14.91 -13.26 12.14
C PRO A 181 16.10 -13.94 11.46
N ILE A 182 16.35 -13.60 10.20
CA ILE A 182 17.46 -14.11 9.39
C ILE A 182 18.26 -12.94 8.82
N ASP A 183 19.57 -13.13 8.64
CA ASP A 183 20.40 -12.17 7.91
C ASP A 183 20.14 -12.30 6.41
N ILE A 184 19.56 -11.26 5.81
CA ILE A 184 19.22 -11.27 4.38
C ILE A 184 20.45 -11.43 3.48
N ARG A 185 21.64 -11.05 3.96
CA ARG A 185 22.90 -11.14 3.21
C ARG A 185 23.43 -12.56 3.11
N THR A 186 23.00 -13.45 4.01
CA THR A 186 23.43 -14.85 4.03
C THR A 186 22.64 -15.74 3.07
N ILE A 187 21.60 -15.19 2.43
CA ILE A 187 20.76 -15.94 1.48
C ILE A 187 21.55 -16.27 0.21
N CYS A 188 22.45 -15.37 -0.22
CA CYS A 188 23.31 -15.56 -1.39
C CYS A 188 24.41 -16.62 -1.21
N GLU A 189 24.65 -17.09 0.01
CA GLU A 189 25.69 -18.10 0.30
C GLU A 189 25.10 -19.50 0.53
N ALA A 190 23.77 -19.64 0.55
CA ALA A 190 23.11 -20.90 0.88
C ALA A 190 22.73 -21.72 -0.37
N GLU A 191 23.69 -22.00 -1.26
CA GLU A 191 23.49 -22.96 -2.36
C GLU A 191 23.56 -24.44 -1.92
N ASP A 192 24.02 -24.77 -0.71
CA ASP A 192 24.33 -26.17 -0.33
C ASP A 192 23.31 -26.85 0.62
N PHE A 193 22.01 -26.62 0.47
CA PHE A 193 21.01 -27.42 1.21
C PHE A 193 19.70 -27.68 0.45
N PHE A 194 19.79 -27.99 -0.85
CA PHE A 194 18.72 -28.73 -1.51
C PHE A 194 18.96 -30.23 -1.36
N ASP A 195 18.21 -30.79 -0.42
CA ASP A 195 18.03 -32.20 -0.14
C ASP A 195 17.79 -32.98 -1.45
N THR A 196 18.82 -33.72 -1.87
CA THR A 196 18.68 -34.89 -2.74
C THR A 196 17.90 -35.97 -1.99
N THR A 197 16.58 -35.90 -2.06
CA THR A 197 15.73 -37.09 -1.91
C THR A 197 14.72 -37.12 -3.07
N GLN A 198 15.20 -37.63 -4.20
CA GLN A 198 14.40 -38.53 -5.02
C GLN A 198 13.99 -39.69 -4.11
N ASP A 199 12.73 -39.74 -3.72
CA ASP A 199 11.88 -40.93 -3.88
C ASP A 199 10.48 -40.61 -3.35
N GLY A 200 9.51 -40.75 -4.25
CA GLY A 200 8.16 -40.26 -4.04
C GLY A 200 7.44 -40.89 -2.86
N VAL A 201 6.58 -40.08 -2.22
CA VAL A 201 5.20 -40.44 -1.83
C VAL A 201 4.52 -39.20 -1.22
N THR A 202 3.34 -38.92 -1.76
CA THR A 202 2.23 -38.06 -1.27
C THR A 202 2.50 -36.59 -0.93
N SER A 203 2.07 -35.75 -1.89
CA SER A 203 1.17 -34.61 -1.67
C SER A 203 0.38 -34.69 -0.34
N GLU A 204 0.83 -33.94 0.66
CA GLU A 204 -0.04 -33.38 1.69
C GLU A 204 0.11 -31.86 1.72
N ARG A 205 -1.05 -31.20 1.71
CA ARG A 205 -1.22 -29.76 1.70
C ARG A 205 -0.45 -29.10 2.84
N LEU A 206 0.60 -28.35 2.51
CA LEU A 206 1.06 -27.23 3.33
C LEU A 206 0.01 -26.11 3.26
N VAL A 207 -1.07 -26.25 4.05
CA VAL A 207 -1.94 -25.13 4.39
C VAL A 207 -1.13 -24.22 5.31
N PHE A 208 -0.35 -23.32 4.71
CA PHE A 208 0.34 -22.26 5.41
C PHE A 208 -0.72 -21.37 6.06
N ASN A 209 -0.75 -21.39 7.40
CA ASN A 209 -1.80 -20.72 8.16
C ASN A 209 -1.50 -19.21 8.25
N MET A 210 -1.81 -18.49 7.16
CA MET A 210 -1.79 -17.03 7.05
C MET A 210 -2.52 -16.33 8.22
N SER A 211 -3.46 -17.00 8.90
CA SER A 211 -4.19 -16.42 10.02
C SER A 211 -3.32 -16.05 11.23
N LYS A 212 -2.17 -16.71 11.45
CA LYS A 212 -1.26 -16.34 12.56
C LYS A 212 -0.52 -15.02 12.30
N ILE A 213 -0.12 -14.78 11.05
CA ILE A 213 0.51 -13.53 10.62
C ILE A 213 -0.52 -12.39 10.60
N PHE A 214 -1.74 -12.66 10.11
CA PHE A 214 -2.83 -11.68 10.13
C PHE A 214 -3.34 -11.33 11.55
N LYS A 215 -3.33 -12.27 12.50
CA LYS A 215 -3.67 -11.99 13.91
C LYS A 215 -2.66 -11.06 14.58
N SER A 216 -1.38 -11.15 14.22
CA SER A 216 -0.37 -10.16 14.62
C SER A 216 -0.74 -8.76 14.09
N TYR A 217 -1.20 -8.69 12.83
CA TYR A 217 -1.58 -7.44 12.15
C TYR A 217 -2.79 -6.74 12.80
N GLN A 218 -3.80 -7.50 13.26
CA GLN A 218 -4.96 -6.93 13.95
C GLN A 218 -4.69 -6.47 15.39
N SER A 219 -3.63 -6.99 16.04
CA SER A 219 -3.32 -6.67 17.45
C SER A 219 -2.49 -5.40 17.66
N ILE A 220 -1.93 -4.81 16.59
CA ILE A 220 -1.02 -3.66 16.66
C ILE A 220 -1.76 -2.31 16.58
N VAL A 221 -3.07 -2.33 16.34
CA VAL A 221 -3.90 -1.12 16.32
C VAL A 221 -4.44 -0.86 17.73
N SER A 222 -3.59 -0.33 18.62
CA SER A 222 -4.05 0.25 19.89
C SER A 222 -4.38 1.72 19.66
N PHE A 223 -5.67 2.04 19.64
CA PHE A 223 -6.16 3.42 19.59
C PHE A 223 -6.42 3.92 21.02
N ASP A 224 -5.64 4.91 21.46
CA ASP A 224 -6.02 5.76 22.58
C ASP A 224 -6.89 6.91 22.03
N LEU A 225 -8.19 6.66 21.92
CA LEU A 225 -9.19 7.68 21.61
C LEU A 225 -9.73 8.27 22.92
N ALA A 226 -8.98 9.18 23.54
CA ALA A 226 -9.56 10.11 24.50
C ALA A 226 -10.51 11.11 23.78
N PRO A 227 -11.59 11.59 24.43
CA PRO A 227 -12.89 11.64 23.77
C PRO A 227 -13.13 12.96 23.03
N MET A 228 -13.26 12.87 21.70
CA MET A 228 -14.02 13.87 20.93
C MET A 228 -15.52 13.62 21.19
N ARG A 229 -16.08 14.27 22.22
CA ARG A 229 -17.54 14.36 22.42
C ARG A 229 -18.11 15.24 21.32
N VAL A 230 -18.55 14.62 20.22
CA VAL A 230 -19.51 15.24 19.31
C VAL A 230 -20.84 14.51 19.51
N VAL A 231 -21.78 15.20 20.16
CA VAL A 231 -23.15 14.74 20.40
C VAL A 231 -23.94 14.95 19.11
N TYR A 232 -24.29 13.87 18.41
CA TYR A 232 -25.38 13.86 17.43
C TYR A 232 -26.51 12.95 17.94
N PRO A 233 -27.71 13.47 18.25
CA PRO A 233 -28.81 12.66 18.80
C PRO A 233 -29.56 11.81 17.75
N ALA A 234 -29.12 11.77 16.49
CA ALA A 234 -29.90 11.15 15.40
C ALA A 234 -29.57 9.67 15.10
N LEU A 235 -28.47 9.12 15.62
CA LEU A 235 -28.04 7.74 15.29
C LEU A 235 -28.55 6.66 16.27
N HIS A 236 -29.23 7.05 17.35
CA HIS A 236 -29.70 6.09 18.35
C HIS A 236 -30.90 5.22 17.94
N LYS A 237 -31.50 5.45 16.76
CA LYS A 237 -32.60 4.60 16.25
C LYS A 237 -32.17 3.49 15.29
N CYS A 238 -30.92 3.47 14.81
CA CYS A 238 -30.46 2.42 13.90
C CYS A 238 -29.68 1.28 14.58
N ALA A 239 -29.29 1.45 15.85
CA ALA A 239 -28.49 0.46 16.59
C ALA A 239 -29.28 -0.79 17.09
N ALA A 240 -30.53 -0.98 16.65
CA ALA A 240 -31.36 -2.12 17.05
C ALA A 240 -31.42 -3.27 16.01
N TYR A 241 -30.78 -3.15 14.84
CA TYR A 241 -30.77 -4.24 13.85
C TYR A 241 -29.48 -5.07 13.94
N LYS A 242 -29.46 -6.04 14.86
CA LYS A 242 -28.50 -7.13 14.81
C LYS A 242 -28.95 -8.15 13.76
N ASN A 243 -28.26 -8.15 12.62
CA ASN A 243 -28.13 -9.26 11.66
C ASN A 243 -29.45 -9.98 11.31
N PRO A 244 -30.35 -9.36 10.51
CA PRO A 244 -31.55 -10.04 10.07
C PRO A 244 -31.21 -11.14 9.07
N ASP A 245 -31.83 -12.29 9.23
CA ASP A 245 -31.83 -13.39 8.26
C ASP A 245 -32.34 -12.84 6.91
N PRO A 246 -31.54 -12.90 5.82
CA PRO A 246 -31.91 -12.33 4.52
C PRO A 246 -33.17 -12.95 3.92
N ASN A 247 -33.62 -14.11 4.42
CA ASN A 247 -34.84 -14.77 3.98
C ASN A 247 -36.11 -14.37 4.77
N LYS A 248 -36.01 -13.41 5.71
CA LYS A 248 -37.12 -12.96 6.58
C LYS A 248 -37.38 -11.45 6.58
N LEU A 249 -36.91 -10.73 5.57
CA LEU A 249 -37.27 -9.31 5.43
C LEU A 249 -38.71 -9.22 4.94
N SER A 250 -39.60 -8.61 5.75
CA SER A 250 -40.95 -8.27 5.30
C SER A 250 -40.90 -7.18 4.22
N ASN A 251 -41.89 -7.13 3.34
CA ASN A 251 -41.99 -6.08 2.30
C ASN A 251 -41.91 -4.66 2.90
N GLU A 252 -42.42 -4.47 4.12
CA GLU A 252 -42.38 -3.21 4.87
C GLU A 252 -40.95 -2.79 5.26
N SER A 253 -40.06 -3.75 5.49
CA SER A 253 -38.63 -3.50 5.77
C SER A 253 -37.88 -3.06 4.51
N LEU A 254 -38.24 -3.63 3.35
CA LEU A 254 -37.66 -3.26 2.06
C LEU A 254 -38.12 -1.87 1.60
N GLU A 255 -39.38 -1.52 1.82
CA GLU A 255 -39.89 -0.16 1.56
C GLU A 255 -39.22 0.89 2.45
N THR A 256 -38.96 0.56 3.72
CA THR A 256 -38.26 1.47 4.65
C THR A 256 -36.81 1.75 4.19
N ILE A 257 -36.12 0.72 3.68
CA ILE A 257 -34.75 0.86 3.14
C ILE A 257 -34.77 1.66 1.82
N ALA A 258 -35.74 1.39 0.94
CA ALA A 258 -35.89 2.11 -0.32
C ALA A 258 -36.20 3.60 -0.10
N ASN A 259 -37.08 3.91 0.86
CA ASN A 259 -37.42 5.28 1.21
C ASN A 259 -36.23 6.03 1.84
N PHE A 260 -35.40 5.37 2.64
CA PHE A 260 -34.17 5.96 3.17
C PHE A 260 -33.16 6.30 2.08
N HIS A 261 -33.00 5.43 1.07
CA HIS A 261 -32.12 5.68 -0.07
C HIS A 261 -32.60 6.84 -0.96
N CYS A 262 -33.90 6.96 -1.19
CA CYS A 262 -34.49 8.08 -1.93
C CYS A 262 -34.31 9.42 -1.19
N ASP A 263 -34.56 9.44 0.12
CA ASP A 263 -34.41 10.66 0.95
C ASP A 263 -32.94 11.10 1.11
N PHE A 264 -32.00 10.15 1.09
CA PHE A 264 -30.58 10.48 1.13
C PHE A 264 -30.11 11.13 -0.17
N ASN A 265 -30.56 10.63 -1.31
CA ASN A 265 -30.18 11.13 -2.62
C ASN A 265 -30.82 12.50 -2.94
N SER A 266 -32.06 12.74 -2.52
CA SER A 266 -32.71 14.05 -2.69
C SER A 266 -32.01 15.15 -1.89
N ARG A 267 -31.61 14.87 -0.65
CA ARG A 267 -30.89 15.83 0.20
C ARG A 267 -29.44 16.09 -0.23
N GLN A 268 -28.82 15.16 -0.96
CA GLN A 268 -27.53 15.38 -1.62
C GLN A 268 -27.68 16.32 -2.82
N ALA A 269 -28.76 16.18 -3.60
CA ALA A 269 -29.04 17.05 -4.75
C ALA A 269 -29.33 18.51 -4.33
N ASP A 270 -30.11 18.72 -3.27
CA ASP A 270 -30.43 20.06 -2.76
C ASP A 270 -29.23 20.82 -2.14
N ARG A 271 -28.13 20.13 -1.85
CA ARG A 271 -26.89 20.75 -1.34
C ARG A 271 -25.90 21.15 -2.43
N LEU A 272 -26.16 20.77 -3.68
CA LEU A 272 -25.31 21.03 -4.83
C LEU A 272 -25.87 22.11 -5.77
N THR A 273 -26.96 22.78 -5.37
CA THR A 273 -27.55 23.97 -6.00
C THR A 273 -27.53 25.15 -5.05
#